data_AF-A0A2P7AX19-F1
#
_entry.id   AF-A0A2P7AX19-F1
#
_cell.length_a   1.000
_cell.length_b   1.000
_cell.length_c   1.000
_cell.angle_alpha   90.00
_cell.angle_beta   90.00
_cell.angle_gamma   90.00
#
_symmetry.space_group_name_H-M   'P 1'
#
loop_
_entity.id
_entity.type
_entity.pdbx_description
1 polymer ?
#
loop_
_entity_poly.entity_id
_entity_poly.type
_entity_poly.pdbx_seq_one_letter_code
_entity_poly.pdbx_strand_id
1 'polypeptide(L)'
;MTKTPENQSGNLEISPKLESEGPAMSDADLAANLLDDVIGHRGVREPVKSMLDRAYRALSKRNDEWTRRRVRSIFNKEATRIDHHEIEEMRAVIRAREAHAAYKSQTARVAAMAVNSAPSETRGLYPR
;
A
#
# COMPACT_ATOMS: atom_id res chain seq x y z
N MET A 1 28.49 -67.98 -24.58
CA MET A 1 28.32 -66.57 -24.96
C MET A 1 27.52 -65.89 -23.87
N THR A 2 28.20 -65.05 -23.10
CA THR A 2 27.74 -64.29 -21.93
C THR A 2 26.94 -63.06 -22.38
N LYS A 3 25.78 -62.80 -21.77
CA LYS A 3 25.11 -61.48 -21.87
C LYS A 3 24.76 -60.96 -20.49
N THR A 4 25.47 -59.91 -20.14
CA THR A 4 25.34 -58.98 -19.01
C THR A 4 23.98 -58.26 -19.04
N PRO A 5 23.41 -57.87 -17.88
CA PRO A 5 22.08 -57.26 -17.80
C PRO A 5 22.05 -55.82 -18.33
N GLU A 6 21.03 -55.50 -19.13
CA GLU A 6 20.71 -54.12 -19.50
C GLU A 6 20.01 -53.44 -18.33
N ASN A 7 20.80 -52.59 -17.66
CA ASN A 7 20.39 -51.70 -16.60
C ASN A 7 19.46 -50.62 -17.18
N GLN A 8 18.14 -50.81 -17.06
CA GLN A 8 17.16 -49.76 -17.33
C GLN A 8 17.28 -48.69 -16.24
N SER A 9 18.17 -47.73 -16.49
CA SER A 9 18.20 -46.46 -15.78
C SER A 9 16.96 -45.68 -16.21
N GLY A 10 15.85 -45.91 -15.52
CA GLY A 10 14.69 -45.04 -15.57
C GLY A 10 15.15 -43.64 -15.17
N ASN A 11 15.29 -42.77 -16.15
CA ASN A 11 15.51 -41.35 -15.98
C ASN A 11 14.27 -40.83 -15.23
N LEU A 12 14.36 -40.78 -13.91
CA LEU A 12 13.42 -40.05 -13.06
C LEU A 12 13.61 -38.59 -13.42
N GLU A 13 12.88 -38.15 -14.45
CA GLU A 13 12.58 -36.74 -14.68
C GLU A 13 11.83 -36.27 -13.44
N ILE A 14 12.60 -35.84 -12.45
CA ILE A 14 12.11 -35.02 -11.34
C ILE A 14 11.65 -33.73 -12.01
N SER A 15 10.42 -33.76 -12.51
CA SER A 15 9.66 -32.54 -12.76
C SER A 15 9.76 -31.76 -11.45
N PRO A 16 10.31 -30.54 -11.44
CA PRO A 16 10.18 -29.69 -10.28
C PRO A 16 8.69 -29.38 -10.21
N LYS A 17 7.96 -30.20 -9.45
CA LYS A 17 6.64 -29.86 -8.97
C LYS A 17 6.86 -28.57 -8.21
N LEU A 18 6.39 -27.49 -8.81
CA LEU A 18 6.54 -26.11 -8.34
C LEU A 18 5.80 -26.01 -7.00
N GLU A 19 6.41 -26.52 -5.95
CA GLU A 19 5.95 -26.38 -4.57
C GLU A 19 6.27 -24.97 -4.09
N SER A 20 5.55 -23.98 -4.61
CA SER A 20 5.30 -22.67 -3.99
C SER A 20 4.50 -21.77 -4.93
N GLU A 21 3.26 -22.12 -5.19
CA GLU A 21 2.27 -21.11 -5.58
C GLU A 21 1.18 -21.12 -4.52
N GLY A 22 1.36 -20.27 -3.50
CA GLY A 22 0.18 -19.68 -2.86
C GLY A 22 -0.72 -19.09 -3.94
N PRO A 23 -2.04 -18.96 -3.70
CA PRO A 23 -2.98 -18.59 -4.75
C PRO A 23 -2.48 -17.36 -5.50
N ALA A 24 -2.21 -17.52 -6.80
CA ALA A 24 -1.74 -16.44 -7.66
C ALA A 24 -2.67 -15.25 -7.46
N MET A 25 -2.13 -14.19 -6.85
CA MET A 25 -2.93 -13.06 -6.40
C MET A 25 -3.50 -12.38 -7.63
N SER A 26 -4.82 -12.31 -7.73
CA SER A 26 -5.46 -11.66 -8.88
C SER A 26 -5.18 -10.16 -8.87
N ASP A 27 -5.17 -9.52 -10.04
CA ASP A 27 -5.03 -8.06 -10.13
C ASP A 27 -6.15 -7.33 -9.36
N ALA A 28 -7.33 -7.96 -9.26
CA ALA A 28 -8.43 -7.45 -8.45
C ALA A 28 -8.11 -7.48 -6.94
N ASP A 29 -7.47 -8.54 -6.45
CA ASP A 29 -7.02 -8.64 -5.06
C ASP A 29 -5.91 -7.63 -4.75
N LEU A 30 -4.95 -7.48 -5.67
CA LEU A 30 -3.90 -6.47 -5.55
C LEU A 30 -4.49 -5.06 -5.50
N ALA A 31 -5.41 -4.74 -6.41
CA ALA A 31 -6.06 -3.44 -6.46
C ALA A 31 -6.90 -3.16 -5.21
N ALA A 32 -7.62 -4.15 -4.68
CA ALA A 32 -8.37 -4.01 -3.44
C ALA A 32 -7.45 -3.69 -2.25
N ASN A 33 -6.32 -4.39 -2.14
CA ASN A 33 -5.35 -4.13 -1.07
C ASN A 33 -4.71 -2.74 -1.20
N LEU A 34 -4.33 -2.33 -2.42
CA LEU A 34 -3.83 -0.98 -2.67
C LEU A 34 -4.90 0.07 -2.33
N LEU A 35 -6.17 -0.23 -2.59
CA LEU A 35 -7.26 0.69 -2.26
C LEU A 35 -7.43 0.84 -0.74
N ASP A 36 -7.24 -0.21 0.03
CA ASP A 36 -7.21 -0.13 1.50
C ASP A 36 -6.07 0.78 1.99
N ASP A 37 -4.89 0.72 1.36
CA ASP A 37 -3.79 1.64 1.67
C ASP A 37 -4.09 3.10 1.24
N VAL A 38 -4.78 3.27 0.10
CA VAL A 38 -5.28 4.59 -0.34
C VAL A 38 -6.31 5.16 0.64
N ILE A 39 -7.17 4.32 1.23
CA ILE A 39 -8.09 4.73 2.31
C ILE A 39 -7.27 5.10 3.56
N GLY A 40 -6.30 4.25 3.91
CA GLY A 40 -5.45 4.36 5.09
C GLY A 40 -6.18 3.96 6.36
N HIS A 41 -5.71 4.46 7.51
CA HIS A 41 -6.25 4.04 8.81
C HIS A 41 -7.76 4.31 8.95
N ARG A 42 -8.52 3.25 9.24
CA ARG A 42 -9.96 3.29 9.46
C ARG A 42 -10.28 3.85 10.85
N GLY A 43 -11.18 4.82 10.93
CA GLY A 43 -11.68 5.29 12.22
C GLY A 43 -12.56 4.24 12.92
N VAL A 44 -12.54 4.20 14.26
CA VAL A 44 -13.24 3.21 15.12
C VAL A 44 -14.71 2.98 14.76
N ARG A 45 -15.41 4.01 14.27
CA ARG A 45 -16.81 3.94 13.82
C ARG A 45 -17.03 4.59 12.46
N GLU A 46 -16.01 4.60 11.62
CA GLU A 46 -16.15 5.26 10.33
C GLU A 46 -17.07 4.48 9.38
N PRO A 47 -18.10 5.14 8.79
CA PRO A 47 -18.94 4.52 7.77
C PRO A 47 -18.15 4.19 6.50
N VAL A 48 -18.42 3.03 5.89
CA VAL A 48 -17.77 2.59 4.63
C VAL A 48 -17.89 3.63 3.52
N LYS A 49 -19.05 4.28 3.41
CA LYS A 49 -19.28 5.34 2.41
C LYS A 49 -18.29 6.50 2.55
N SER A 50 -17.95 6.90 3.79
CA SER A 50 -16.98 7.98 4.05
C SER A 50 -15.57 7.56 3.61
N MET A 51 -15.18 6.32 3.90
CA MET A 51 -13.90 5.76 3.47
C MET A 51 -13.78 5.74 1.94
N LEU A 52 -14.82 5.26 1.25
CA LEU A 52 -14.84 5.20 -0.21
C LEU A 52 -14.86 6.59 -0.86
N ASP A 53 -15.60 7.56 -0.30
CA ASP A 53 -15.62 8.92 -0.84
C ASP A 53 -14.26 9.61 -0.66
N ARG A 54 -13.52 9.29 0.41
CA ARG A 54 -12.16 9.77 0.61
C ARG A 54 -11.19 9.19 -0.42
N ALA A 55 -11.23 7.88 -0.64
CA ALA A 55 -10.40 7.22 -1.65
C ALA A 55 -10.70 7.78 -3.04
N TYR A 56 -11.99 7.91 -3.38
CA TYR A 56 -12.44 8.56 -4.62
C TYR A 56 -11.86 9.97 -4.78
N ARG A 57 -11.97 10.83 -3.76
CA ARG A 57 -11.42 12.19 -3.82
C ARG A 57 -9.90 12.24 -3.96
N ALA A 58 -9.19 11.21 -3.48
CA ALA A 58 -7.74 11.14 -3.61
C ALA A 58 -7.33 10.75 -5.04
N LEU A 59 -8.04 9.76 -5.61
CA LEU A 59 -7.79 9.25 -6.96
C LEU A 59 -8.28 10.23 -8.04
N SER A 60 -9.47 10.82 -7.86
CA SER A 60 -10.06 11.77 -8.81
C SER A 60 -9.24 13.04 -8.99
N LYS A 61 -8.38 13.40 -8.03
CA LYS A 61 -7.45 14.53 -8.18
C LYS A 61 -6.32 14.27 -9.16
N ARG A 62 -6.04 13.00 -9.47
CA ARG A 62 -5.01 12.62 -10.43
C ARG A 62 -5.58 12.33 -11.80
N ASN A 63 -6.73 11.66 -11.83
CA ASN A 63 -7.40 11.29 -13.07
C ASN A 63 -8.93 11.34 -12.86
N ASP A 64 -9.62 12.06 -13.74
CA ASP A 64 -11.07 12.27 -13.71
C ASP A 64 -11.86 11.02 -14.17
N GLU A 65 -11.19 9.99 -14.72
CA GLU A 65 -11.81 8.71 -15.09
C GLU A 65 -12.27 7.90 -13.87
N TRP A 66 -11.69 8.16 -12.70
CA TRP A 66 -12.15 7.55 -11.46
C TRP A 66 -13.59 7.94 -11.17
N THR A 67 -14.43 6.94 -10.95
CA THR A 67 -15.81 7.14 -10.49
C THR A 67 -16.04 6.47 -9.15
N ARG A 68 -17.00 6.98 -8.36
CA ARG A 68 -17.41 6.35 -7.09
C ARG A 68 -17.82 4.89 -7.28
N ARG A 69 -18.46 4.57 -8.41
CA ARG A 69 -18.87 3.20 -8.75
C ARG A 69 -17.65 2.31 -8.99
N ARG A 70 -16.64 2.81 -9.71
CA ARG A 70 -15.40 2.07 -9.96
C ARG A 70 -14.66 1.76 -8.67
N VAL A 71 -14.45 2.77 -7.81
CA VAL A 71 -13.82 2.61 -6.50
C VAL A 71 -14.54 1.55 -5.65
N ARG A 72 -15.88 1.59 -5.60
CA ARG A 72 -16.68 0.59 -4.88
C ARG A 72 -16.54 -0.82 -5.46
N SER A 73 -16.54 -0.94 -6.78
CA SER A 73 -16.40 -2.23 -7.47
C SER A 73 -15.05 -2.87 -7.18
N ILE A 74 -13.97 -2.08 -7.14
CA ILE A 74 -12.64 -2.56 -6.76
C ILE A 74 -12.60 -2.95 -5.28
N PHE A 75 -13.14 -2.11 -4.39
CA PHE A 75 -13.20 -2.40 -2.96
C PHE A 75 -13.93 -3.70 -2.63
N ASN A 76 -15.06 -3.96 -3.29
CA ASN A 76 -15.83 -5.18 -3.12
C ASN A 76 -15.26 -6.38 -3.88
N LYS A 77 -14.14 -6.21 -4.62
CA LYS A 77 -13.56 -7.23 -5.51
C LYS A 77 -14.53 -7.73 -6.59
N GLU A 78 -15.47 -6.87 -6.99
CA GLU A 78 -16.45 -7.13 -8.06
C GLU A 78 -15.91 -6.79 -9.45
N ALA A 79 -14.75 -6.13 -9.53
CA ALA A 79 -14.14 -5.71 -10.78
C ALA A 79 -13.46 -6.89 -11.49
N THR A 80 -13.96 -7.26 -12.68
CA THR A 80 -13.43 -8.37 -13.48
C THR A 80 -12.06 -8.07 -14.10
N ARG A 81 -11.83 -6.80 -14.47
CA ARG A 81 -10.59 -6.32 -15.06
C ARG A 81 -10.17 -5.03 -14.38
N ILE A 82 -8.89 -4.96 -14.03
CA ILE A 82 -8.22 -3.76 -13.55
C ILE A 82 -7.18 -3.40 -14.59
N ASP A 83 -7.17 -2.16 -15.05
CA ASP A 83 -6.15 -1.70 -15.98
C ASP A 83 -4.89 -1.26 -15.24
N HIS A 84 -3.75 -1.38 -15.90
CA HIS A 84 -2.45 -1.09 -15.30
C HIS A 84 -2.35 0.34 -14.75
N HIS A 85 -2.90 1.32 -15.48
CA HIS A 85 -2.89 2.72 -15.06
C HIS A 85 -3.60 2.93 -13.71
N GLU A 86 -4.70 2.22 -13.45
CA GLU A 86 -5.44 2.32 -12.18
C GLU A 86 -4.56 1.87 -11.00
N ILE A 87 -3.80 0.79 -11.20
CA ILE A 87 -2.85 0.26 -10.20
C ILE A 87 -1.72 1.27 -9.95
N GLU A 88 -1.16 1.84 -11.02
CA GLU A 88 -0.09 2.84 -10.92
C GLU A 88 -0.56 4.11 -10.20
N GLU A 89 -1.78 4.55 -10.46
CA GLU A 89 -2.40 5.71 -9.81
C GLU A 89 -2.62 5.47 -8.32
N MET A 90 -3.14 4.30 -7.94
CA MET A 90 -3.28 3.90 -6.53
C MET A 90 -1.93 3.91 -5.82
N ARG A 91 -0.91 3.28 -6.42
CA ARG A 91 0.47 3.30 -5.89
C ARG A 91 1.02 4.71 -5.75
N ALA A 92 0.76 5.56 -6.74
CA ALA A 92 1.24 6.91 -6.74
C ALA A 92 0.57 7.74 -5.62
N VAL A 93 -0.72 7.53 -5.34
CA VAL A 93 -1.42 8.17 -4.22
C VAL A 93 -0.83 7.73 -2.89
N ILE A 94 -0.54 6.43 -2.72
CA ILE A 94 0.10 5.90 -1.51
C ILE A 94 1.46 6.58 -1.29
N ARG A 95 2.33 6.59 -2.32
CA ARG A 95 3.65 7.25 -2.24
C ARG A 95 3.54 8.73 -1.89
N ALA A 96 2.55 9.44 -2.45
CA ALA A 96 2.34 10.84 -2.13
C ALA A 96 1.93 11.05 -0.66
N ARG A 97 1.11 10.16 -0.09
CA ARG A 97 0.75 10.20 1.34
C ARG A 97 1.93 9.91 2.23
N GLU A 98 2.74 8.90 1.90
CA GLU A 98 3.96 8.55 2.64
C GLU A 98 4.96 9.72 2.65
N ALA A 99 5.21 10.33 1.49
CA ALA A 99 6.07 11.51 1.37
C ALA A 99 5.55 12.67 2.24
N HIS A 100 4.24 12.93 2.22
CA HIS A 100 3.63 13.96 3.05
C HIS A 100 3.70 13.63 4.55
N ALA A 101 3.55 12.36 4.94
CA ALA A 101 3.69 11.91 6.31
C ALA A 101 5.12 12.07 6.82
N ALA A 102 6.12 11.72 5.99
CA ALA A 102 7.53 11.92 6.29
C ALA A 102 7.89 13.40 6.44
N TYR A 103 7.39 14.26 5.54
CA TYR A 103 7.58 15.70 5.65
C TYR A 103 6.97 16.27 6.94
N LYS A 104 5.76 15.82 7.30
CA LYS A 104 5.07 16.26 8.52
C LYS A 104 5.82 15.83 9.78
N SER A 105 6.35 14.61 9.84
CA SER A 105 7.11 14.14 11.01
C SER A 105 8.44 14.89 11.17
N GLN A 106 9.13 15.17 10.06
CA GLN A 106 10.35 15.97 10.07
C GLN A 106 10.08 17.40 10.55
N THR A 107 9.03 18.04 10.02
CA THR A 107 8.62 19.39 10.43
C THR A 107 8.21 19.43 11.91
N ALA A 108 7.47 18.44 12.39
CA ALA A 108 7.08 18.34 13.79
C ALA A 108 8.30 18.18 14.72
N ARG A 109 9.31 17.42 14.30
CA ARG A 109 10.55 17.26 15.06
C ARG A 109 11.33 18.57 15.17
N VAL A 110 11.46 19.31 14.06
CA VAL A 110 12.13 20.62 14.04
C VAL A 110 11.35 21.63 14.88
N ALA A 111 10.03 21.67 14.77
CA ALA A 111 9.18 22.54 15.59
C ALA A 111 9.30 22.22 17.09
N ALA A 112 9.31 20.94 17.47
CA ALA A 112 9.49 20.54 18.86
C ALA A 112 10.87 20.93 19.43
N MET A 113 11.94 20.83 18.62
CA MET A 113 13.27 21.30 19.01
C MET A 113 13.32 22.82 19.18
N ALA A 114 12.66 23.58 18.30
CA ALA A 114 12.59 25.04 18.39
C ALA A 114 11.81 25.51 19.63
N VAL A 115 10.71 24.84 19.99
CA VAL A 115 9.93 25.13 21.20
C VAL A 115 10.74 24.85 22.47
N ASN A 116 11.52 23.76 22.50
CA ASN A 116 12.35 23.41 23.66
C ASN A 116 13.64 24.26 23.76
N SER A 117 14.03 24.96 22.69
CA SER A 117 15.19 25.85 22.65
C SER A 117 14.83 27.31 22.96
N ALA A 118 13.56 27.63 23.21
CA ALA A 118 13.17 28.97 23.65
C ALA A 118 13.80 29.24 25.04
N PRO A 119 14.66 30.26 25.17
CA PRO A 119 15.53 30.41 26.32
C PRO A 119 14.76 30.81 27.57
N SER A 120 15.09 30.14 28.66
CA SER A 120 14.80 30.52 30.05
C SER A 120 15.59 31.78 30.47
N GLU A 121 15.56 32.84 29.67
CA GLU A 121 16.39 34.05 29.87
C GLU A 121 15.71 35.16 30.68
N THR A 122 14.58 34.91 31.34
CA THR A 122 13.84 35.98 32.07
C THR A 122 13.48 35.65 33.52
N ARG A 123 14.33 34.90 34.24
CA ARG A 123 14.16 34.65 35.69
C ARG A 123 15.38 35.00 36.54
N GLY A 124 16.13 36.02 36.13
CA GLY A 124 17.32 36.48 36.85
C GLY A 124 17.53 37.98 36.80
N LEU A 125 16.56 38.79 37.22
CA LEU A 125 16.81 40.19 37.57
C LEU A 125 15.88 40.63 38.71
N TYR A 126 16.36 40.49 39.94
CA TYR A 126 15.98 41.37 41.04
C TYR A 126 16.76 42.67 40.90
N PRO A 127 16.11 43.84 40.76
CA PRO A 127 16.67 45.07 41.25
C PRO A 127 16.24 45.28 42.72
N ARG A 128 17.15 45.93 43.45
CA ARG A 128 17.22 46.13 44.90
C ARG A 128 15.99 46.70 45.57
#